data_AF-A0A2E5KPG3-F1
#
_entry.id   AF-A0A2E5KPG3-F1
#
_cell.length_a   1.000
_cell.length_b   1.000
_cell.length_c   1.000
_cell.angle_alpha   90.00
_cell.angle_beta   90.00
_cell.angle_gamma   90.00
#
_symmetry.space_group_name_H-M   'P 1'
#
loop_
_entity.id
_entity.type
_entity.pdbx_description
1 polymer ?
#
loop_
_entity_poly.entity_id
_entity_poly.type
_entity_poly.pdbx_seq_one_letter_code
_entity_poly.pdbx_strand_id
1 'polypeptide(L)'
;MKIASHFEKIERFDALRNRLDQFEDFEIWFWTTMNAGTNAVNAALHATGITEDGSWYPQQPGVYMVERDQPDSFVAAFKPMGDVLHVGRPKIEKPIPEKVQKIADLMDVIEEWRDPCVRDGEPVTQEIVDKVDTAYHEVIALAREVATEAEGV
;
A
#
# COMPACT_ATOMS: atom_id res chain seq x y z
N MET A 1 10.06 5.35 -2.72
CA MET A 1 10.77 5.14 -1.44
C MET A 1 11.57 3.82 -1.54
N LYS A 2 12.48 3.50 -0.61
CA LYS A 2 13.18 2.20 -0.64
C LYS A 2 12.25 1.06 -0.19
N ILE A 3 12.43 -0.14 -0.74
CA ILE A 3 11.67 -1.36 -0.38
C ILE A 3 11.69 -1.59 1.14
N ALA A 4 12.88 -1.57 1.76
CA ALA A 4 13.03 -1.74 3.21
C ALA A 4 12.21 -0.73 4.03
N SER A 5 12.15 0.53 3.59
CA SER A 5 11.36 1.57 4.28
C SER A 5 9.86 1.35 4.17
N HIS A 6 9.36 0.68 3.12
CA HIS A 6 7.96 0.23 3.09
C HIS A 6 7.71 -0.86 4.14
N PHE A 7 8.59 -1.85 4.27
CA PHE A 7 8.44 -2.91 5.27
C PHE A 7 8.52 -2.39 6.70
N GLU A 8 9.40 -1.44 6.99
CA GLU A 8 9.42 -0.76 8.30
C GLU A 8 8.08 -0.06 8.61
N LYS A 9 7.44 0.56 7.61
CA LYS A 9 6.12 1.17 7.80
C LYS A 9 5.03 0.13 7.99
N ILE A 10 5.06 -0.96 7.20
CA ILE A 10 4.13 -2.09 7.35
C ILE A 10 4.20 -2.62 8.78
N GLU A 11 5.39 -2.83 9.33
CA GLU A 11 5.58 -3.31 10.71
C GLU A 11 4.99 -2.35 11.76
N ARG A 12 5.15 -1.04 11.56
CA ARG A 12 4.55 -0.04 12.46
C ARG A 12 3.02 -0.03 12.38
N PHE A 13 2.46 -0.12 11.18
CA PHE A 13 1.01 -0.19 11.00
C PHE A 13 0.45 -1.50 11.53
N ASP A 14 1.14 -2.62 11.32
CA ASP A 14 0.75 -3.92 11.85
C ASP A 14 0.71 -3.92 13.38
N ALA A 15 1.76 -3.37 14.02
CA ALA A 15 1.82 -3.21 15.46
C ALA A 15 0.69 -2.30 16.01
N LEU A 16 0.27 -1.28 15.25
CA LEU A 16 -0.90 -0.46 15.62
C LEU A 16 -2.20 -1.24 15.44
N ARG A 17 -2.38 -1.90 14.30
CA ARG A 17 -3.56 -2.68 13.94
C ARG A 17 -3.86 -3.75 14.98
N ASN A 18 -2.83 -4.46 15.45
CA ASN A 18 -2.93 -5.51 16.46
C ASN A 18 -3.32 -5.02 17.87
N ARG A 19 -3.37 -3.69 18.09
CA ARG A 19 -3.81 -3.08 19.36
C ARG A 19 -5.22 -2.54 19.32
N LEU A 20 -5.84 -2.48 18.14
CA LEU A 20 -7.18 -1.93 17.93
C LEU A 20 -8.21 -3.05 18.05
N ASP A 21 -9.36 -2.74 18.63
CA ASP A 21 -10.49 -3.66 18.59
C ASP A 21 -11.14 -3.60 17.20
N GLN A 22 -11.20 -4.74 16.52
CA GLN A 22 -11.68 -4.81 15.15
C GLN A 22 -13.19 -4.53 14.99
N PHE A 23 -13.96 -4.41 16.07
CA PHE A 23 -15.38 -4.04 16.04
C PHE A 23 -15.59 -2.62 16.57
N GLU A 24 -15.01 -2.30 17.72
CA GLU A 24 -15.20 -0.98 18.35
C GLU A 24 -14.37 0.11 17.66
N ASP A 25 -13.18 -0.23 17.16
CA ASP A 25 -12.25 0.68 16.49
C ASP A 25 -12.18 0.42 14.97
N PHE A 26 -13.21 -0.20 14.37
CA PHE A 26 -13.15 -0.73 13.00
C PHE A 26 -12.65 0.30 11.97
N GLU A 27 -13.11 1.55 12.00
CA GLU A 27 -12.67 2.57 11.03
C GLU A 27 -11.15 2.79 11.10
N ILE A 28 -10.58 2.91 12.30
CA ILE A 28 -9.15 3.13 12.49
C ILE A 28 -8.38 1.86 12.13
N TRP A 29 -8.89 0.70 12.52
CA TRP A 29 -8.32 -0.61 12.18
C TRP A 29 -8.29 -0.83 10.66
N PHE A 30 -9.37 -0.47 9.96
CA PHE A 30 -9.52 -0.58 8.52
C PHE A 30 -8.55 0.36 7.78
N TRP A 31 -8.49 1.64 8.16
CA TRP A 31 -7.54 2.58 7.55
C TRP A 31 -6.07 2.21 7.84
N THR A 32 -5.79 1.65 9.01
CA THR A 32 -4.45 1.11 9.32
C THR A 32 -4.11 -0.05 8.39
N THR A 33 -5.07 -0.95 8.16
CA THR A 33 -4.96 -2.07 7.20
C THR A 33 -4.69 -1.57 5.78
N MET A 34 -5.48 -0.61 5.29
CA MET A 34 -5.31 -0.04 3.94
C MET A 34 -3.96 0.64 3.73
N ASN A 35 -3.48 1.39 4.73
CA ASN A 35 -2.18 2.06 4.66
C ASN A 35 -1.01 1.08 4.64
N ALA A 36 -1.08 0.03 5.46
CA ALA A 36 -0.10 -1.05 5.43
C ALA A 36 -0.12 -1.80 4.08
N GLY A 37 -1.30 -2.19 3.60
CA GLY A 37 -1.48 -2.86 2.31
C GLY A 37 -1.00 -2.02 1.12
N THR A 38 -1.23 -0.71 1.14
CA THR A 38 -0.69 0.21 0.11
C THR A 38 0.85 0.27 0.14
N ASN A 39 1.47 0.17 1.31
CA ASN A 39 2.93 0.04 1.39
C ASN A 39 3.41 -1.32 0.86
N ALA A 40 2.65 -2.39 1.05
CA ALA A 40 2.96 -3.72 0.50
C ALA A 40 2.89 -3.72 -1.04
N VAL A 41 1.87 -3.10 -1.62
CA VAL A 41 1.76 -2.86 -3.07
C VAL A 41 3.00 -2.10 -3.58
N ASN A 42 3.36 -1.00 -2.93
CA ASN A 42 4.52 -0.21 -3.34
C ASN A 42 5.83 -0.98 -3.24
N ALA A 43 6.04 -1.75 -2.17
CA ALA A 43 7.21 -2.62 -2.05
C ALA A 43 7.30 -3.62 -3.22
N ALA A 44 6.19 -4.25 -3.59
CA ALA A 44 6.13 -5.20 -4.69
C ALA A 44 6.36 -4.54 -6.07
N LEU A 45 5.81 -3.34 -6.28
CA LEU A 45 6.04 -2.57 -7.51
C LEU A 45 7.51 -2.13 -7.67
N HIS A 46 8.16 -1.75 -6.57
CA HIS A 46 9.59 -1.42 -6.58
C HIS A 46 10.45 -2.65 -6.82
N ALA A 47 10.16 -3.77 -6.13
CA ALA A 47 10.88 -5.02 -6.29
C ALA A 47 10.85 -5.56 -7.72
N THR A 48 9.79 -5.25 -8.48
CA THR A 48 9.63 -5.66 -9.88
C THR A 48 10.10 -4.63 -10.90
N GLY A 49 10.69 -3.51 -10.46
CA GLY A 49 11.17 -2.43 -11.34
C GLY A 49 10.05 -1.71 -12.10
N ILE A 50 8.80 -1.86 -11.65
CA ILE A 50 7.67 -1.14 -12.23
C ILE A 50 7.75 0.33 -11.82
N THR A 51 8.03 0.58 -10.54
CA THR A 51 8.21 1.92 -9.95
C THR A 51 9.66 2.16 -9.52
N GLU A 52 10.12 3.40 -9.65
CA GLU A 52 11.48 3.80 -9.25
C GLU A 52 11.57 4.14 -7.76
N ASP A 53 12.65 3.72 -7.11
CA ASP A 53 12.99 4.25 -5.79
C ASP A 53 13.59 5.66 -5.93
N GLY A 54 13.22 6.54 -5.02
CA GLY A 54 13.57 7.96 -5.16
C GLY A 54 13.30 8.76 -3.91
N SER A 55 14.04 9.85 -3.77
CA SER A 55 13.88 10.87 -2.72
C SER A 55 12.86 11.93 -3.15
N TRP A 56 11.70 11.49 -3.64
CA TRP A 56 10.62 12.36 -4.07
C TRP A 56 9.28 11.82 -3.58
N TYR A 57 8.38 12.73 -3.24
CA TYR A 57 7.13 12.40 -2.57
C TYR A 57 5.95 12.57 -3.54
N PRO A 58 5.12 11.55 -3.76
CA PRO A 58 3.95 11.70 -4.63
C PRO A 58 2.97 12.70 -4.02
N GLN A 59 2.67 13.76 -4.76
CA GLN A 59 1.52 14.63 -4.47
C GLN A 59 0.27 14.12 -5.18
N GLN A 60 0.47 13.69 -6.41
CA GLN A 60 -0.52 13.08 -7.30
C GLN A 60 0.22 12.25 -8.34
N PRO A 61 -0.45 11.32 -9.05
CA PRO A 61 0.21 10.54 -10.09
C PRO A 61 0.96 11.42 -11.10
N GLY A 62 2.25 11.17 -11.27
CA GLY A 62 3.12 11.88 -12.22
C GLY A 62 3.66 13.24 -11.75
N VAL A 63 3.21 13.78 -10.61
CA VAL A 63 3.73 15.04 -10.04
C VAL A 63 4.24 14.80 -8.62
N TYR A 64 5.53 15.07 -8.44
CA TYR A 64 6.25 14.75 -7.22
C TYR A 64 6.92 15.99 -6.64
N MET A 65 7.03 16.05 -5.31
CA MET A 65 7.86 17.06 -4.65
C MET A 65 9.31 16.59 -4.66
N VAL A 66 10.18 17.43 -5.22
CA VAL A 66 11.62 17.20 -5.32
C VAL A 66 12.34 18.32 -4.56
N GLU A 67 13.32 17.96 -3.74
CA GLU A 67 14.19 18.94 -3.09
C GLU A 67 14.98 19.76 -4.12
N ARG A 68 15.07 21.06 -3.89
CA ARG A 68 15.99 21.96 -4.60
C ARG A 68 17.36 21.93 -3.94
N ASP A 69 18.30 22.61 -4.59
CA ASP A 69 19.66 22.83 -4.08
C ASP A 69 19.73 23.53 -2.71
N GLN A 70 18.62 24.12 -2.22
CA GLN A 70 18.52 24.71 -0.89
C GLN A 70 17.80 23.75 0.07
N PRO A 71 18.31 23.55 1.30
CA PRO A 71 17.62 22.76 2.32
C PRO A 71 16.18 23.21 2.54
N ASP A 72 15.27 22.26 2.76
CA ASP A 72 13.84 22.48 3.01
C ASP A 72 13.06 23.22 1.90
N SER A 73 13.63 23.31 0.69
CA SER A 73 12.96 23.88 -0.48
C SER A 73 12.51 22.78 -1.43
N PHE A 74 11.20 22.65 -1.64
CA PHE A 74 10.63 21.63 -2.52
C PHE A 74 9.91 22.26 -3.72
N VAL A 75 10.00 21.62 -4.88
CA VAL A 75 9.19 21.98 -6.06
C VAL A 75 8.50 20.79 -6.67
N ALA A 76 7.33 21.05 -7.26
CA ALA A 76 6.65 20.09 -8.11
C ALA A 76 7.47 19.84 -9.38
N ALA A 77 7.73 18.57 -9.68
CA ALA A 77 8.36 18.14 -10.92
C ALA A 77 7.69 16.87 -11.45
N PHE A 78 7.73 16.70 -12.77
CA PHE A 78 7.37 15.43 -13.39
C PHE A 78 8.50 14.42 -13.17
N LYS A 79 8.14 13.22 -12.71
CA LYS A 79 9.06 12.10 -12.50
C LYS A 79 8.45 10.81 -13.06
N PRO A 80 9.29 9.80 -13.35
CA PRO A 80 8.82 8.43 -13.54
C PRO A 80 7.94 7.98 -12.38
N MET A 81 7.14 6.95 -12.62
CA MET A 81 6.21 6.44 -11.61
C MET A 81 6.99 5.92 -10.39
N GLY A 82 6.82 6.57 -9.25
CA GLY A 82 7.26 6.11 -7.93
C GLY A 82 6.09 5.49 -7.16
N ASP A 83 6.06 5.67 -5.85
CA ASP A 83 5.00 5.15 -4.98
C ASP A 83 3.60 5.57 -5.47
N VAL A 84 2.66 4.63 -5.46
CA VAL A 84 1.24 4.85 -5.70
C VAL A 84 0.52 5.24 -4.41
N LEU A 85 -0.43 6.16 -4.54
CA LEU A 85 -1.28 6.63 -3.44
C LEU A 85 -2.57 5.80 -3.31
N HIS A 86 -2.98 5.12 -4.37
CA HIS A 86 -4.19 4.32 -4.42
C HIS A 86 -3.90 3.08 -5.27
N VAL A 87 -4.32 1.91 -4.79
CA VAL A 87 -4.15 0.66 -5.55
C VAL A 87 -4.90 0.77 -6.88
N GLY A 88 -4.28 0.34 -7.98
CA GLY A 88 -4.83 0.47 -9.33
C GLY A 88 -4.81 1.88 -9.94
N ARG A 89 -4.26 2.91 -9.25
CA ARG A 89 -4.10 4.27 -9.80
C ARG A 89 -2.72 4.87 -9.51
N PRO A 90 -2.00 5.38 -10.52
CA PRO A 90 -2.38 5.49 -11.92
C PRO A 90 -2.39 4.14 -12.65
N LYS A 91 -2.92 4.13 -13.87
CA LYS A 91 -2.83 2.96 -14.75
C LYS A 91 -1.36 2.63 -15.02
N ILE A 92 -0.99 1.39 -14.75
CA ILE A 92 0.35 0.86 -15.04
C ILE A 92 0.35 0.38 -16.50
N GLU A 93 1.19 0.98 -17.33
CA GLU A 93 1.32 0.63 -18.76
C GLU A 93 2.15 -0.67 -18.98
N LYS A 94 3.02 -1.01 -18.02
CA LYS A 94 3.85 -2.23 -18.07
C LYS A 94 3.03 -3.47 -17.70
N PRO A 95 3.37 -4.66 -18.24
CA PRO A 95 2.81 -5.92 -17.74
C PRO A 95 3.07 -6.07 -16.24
N ILE A 96 2.01 -6.33 -15.48
CA ILE A 96 2.10 -6.54 -14.03
C ILE A 96 2.35 -8.04 -13.79
N PRO A 97 3.40 -8.44 -13.06
CA PRO A 97 3.64 -9.83 -12.68
C PRO A 97 2.45 -10.41 -11.90
N GLU A 98 2.18 -11.71 -12.06
CA GLU A 98 1.01 -12.37 -11.49
C GLU A 98 0.88 -12.17 -9.97
N LYS A 99 1.98 -12.30 -9.22
CA LYS A 99 1.97 -12.06 -7.77
C LYS A 99 1.63 -10.61 -7.41
N VAL A 100 2.11 -9.64 -8.19
CA VAL A 100 1.80 -8.22 -7.97
C VAL A 100 0.34 -7.93 -8.31
N GLN A 101 -0.19 -8.54 -9.37
CA GLN A 101 -1.61 -8.44 -9.70
C GLN A 101 -2.47 -9.05 -8.59
N LYS A 102 -2.09 -10.23 -8.08
CA LYS A 102 -2.78 -10.88 -6.96
C LYS A 102 -2.80 -10.02 -5.69
N ILE A 103 -1.70 -9.32 -5.38
CA ILE A 103 -1.66 -8.34 -4.28
C ILE A 103 -2.68 -7.22 -4.51
N ALA A 104 -2.79 -6.69 -5.74
CA ALA A 104 -3.78 -5.66 -6.06
C ALA A 104 -5.22 -6.18 -5.93
N ASP A 105 -5.50 -7.39 -6.42
CA ASP A 105 -6.83 -8.00 -6.31
C ASP A 105 -7.24 -8.24 -4.85
N LEU A 106 -6.30 -8.61 -3.97
CA LEU A 106 -6.56 -8.76 -2.54
C LEU A 106 -6.82 -7.41 -1.85
N MET A 107 -6.16 -6.35 -2.30
CA MET A 107 -6.45 -5.00 -1.83
C MET A 107 -7.86 -4.55 -2.25
N ASP A 108 -8.36 -4.96 -3.41
CA ASP A 108 -9.74 -4.69 -3.83
C ASP A 108 -10.75 -5.39 -2.91
N VAL A 109 -10.44 -6.62 -2.44
CA VAL A 109 -11.27 -7.33 -1.43
C VAL A 109 -11.33 -6.55 -0.11
N ILE A 110 -10.23 -5.92 0.31
CA ILE A 110 -10.23 -5.07 1.50
C ILE A 110 -11.05 -3.80 1.22
N GLU A 111 -10.82 -3.13 0.09
CA GLU A 111 -11.46 -1.85 -0.25
C GLU A 111 -12.97 -1.96 -0.43
N GLU A 112 -13.50 -3.12 -0.85
CA GLU A 112 -14.94 -3.38 -0.99
C GLU A 112 -15.74 -2.99 0.27
N TRP A 113 -15.15 -3.15 1.46
CA TRP A 113 -15.80 -2.87 2.74
C TRP A 113 -15.66 -1.42 3.22
N ARG A 114 -14.91 -0.57 2.51
CA ARG A 114 -14.73 0.83 2.90
C ARG A 114 -16.07 1.56 2.90
N ASP A 115 -16.77 1.55 1.78
CA ASP A 115 -17.98 2.37 1.65
C ASP A 115 -19.09 1.86 2.59
N PRO A 116 -19.43 0.54 2.61
CA PRO A 116 -20.44 0.01 3.54
C PRO A 116 -20.14 0.28 5.01
N CYS A 117 -18.95 -0.08 5.50
CA CYS A 117 -18.67 -0.09 6.93
C CYS A 117 -18.11 1.23 7.47
N VAL A 118 -17.40 2.01 6.64
CA VAL A 118 -16.77 3.28 7.08
C VAL A 118 -17.60 4.50 6.72
N ARG A 119 -18.30 4.50 5.57
CA ARG A 119 -19.05 5.67 5.09
C ARG A 119 -20.55 5.57 5.32
N ASP A 120 -21.11 4.39 5.07
CA ASP A 120 -22.56 4.19 5.06
C ASP A 120 -23.10 3.65 6.39
N GLY A 121 -22.20 3.23 7.30
CA GLY A 121 -22.53 2.82 8.66
C GLY A 121 -23.18 1.44 8.76
N GLU A 122 -22.94 0.56 7.77
CA GLU A 122 -23.37 -0.83 7.86
C GLU A 122 -22.67 -1.55 9.02
N PRO A 123 -23.38 -2.44 9.76
CA PRO A 123 -22.78 -3.16 10.88
C PRO A 123 -21.59 -4.02 10.46
N VAL A 124 -20.48 -3.87 11.18
CA VAL A 124 -19.30 -4.72 11.05
C VAL A 124 -19.61 -6.10 11.63
N THR A 125 -19.43 -7.14 10.82
CA THR A 125 -19.63 -8.54 11.22
C THR A 125 -18.31 -9.28 11.30
N GLN A 126 -18.28 -10.40 12.03
CA GLN A 126 -17.09 -11.26 12.10
C GLN A 126 -16.65 -11.72 10.70
N GLU A 127 -17.59 -12.02 9.79
CA GLU A 127 -17.27 -12.43 8.42
C GLU A 127 -16.52 -11.34 7.65
N ILE A 128 -16.90 -10.07 7.81
CA ILE A 128 -16.22 -8.94 7.18
C ILE A 128 -14.80 -8.82 7.72
N VAL A 129 -14.66 -8.89 9.05
CA VAL A 129 -13.35 -8.82 9.69
C VAL A 129 -12.45 -9.96 9.24
N ASP A 130 -12.94 -11.20 9.20
CA ASP A 130 -12.17 -12.36 8.76
C ASP A 130 -11.71 -12.24 7.31
N LYS A 131 -12.57 -11.70 6.43
CA LYS A 131 -12.22 -11.44 5.02
C LYS A 131 -11.12 -10.40 4.89
N VAL A 132 -11.27 -9.27 5.59
CA VAL A 132 -10.26 -8.19 5.58
C VAL A 132 -8.94 -8.69 6.18
N ASP A 133 -9.00 -9.42 7.28
CA ASP A 133 -7.82 -9.95 7.97
C ASP A 133 -7.07 -10.99 7.13
N THR A 134 -7.80 -11.92 6.51
CA THR A 134 -7.20 -12.93 5.62
C THR A 134 -6.52 -12.26 4.43
N ALA A 135 -7.23 -11.34 3.74
CA ALA A 135 -6.68 -10.64 2.58
C ALA A 135 -5.45 -9.79 2.95
N TYR A 136 -5.49 -9.12 4.10
CA TYR A 136 -4.38 -8.31 4.60
C TYR A 136 -3.11 -9.14 4.83
N HIS A 137 -3.23 -10.27 5.52
CA HIS A 137 -2.08 -11.15 5.77
C HIS A 137 -1.51 -11.74 4.48
N GLU A 138 -2.37 -12.10 3.53
CA GLU A 138 -1.95 -12.61 2.22
C GLU A 138 -1.22 -11.53 1.40
N VAL A 139 -1.71 -10.28 1.41
CA VAL A 139 -1.04 -9.12 0.77
C VAL A 139 0.38 -8.96 1.28
N ILE A 140 0.59 -8.97 2.61
CA ILE A 140 1.92 -8.78 3.20
C ILE A 140 2.82 -9.96 2.88
N ALA A 141 2.32 -11.19 2.98
CA ALA A 141 3.09 -12.39 2.69
C ALA A 141 3.59 -12.39 1.24
N LEU A 142 2.70 -12.14 0.27
CA LEU A 142 3.05 -12.07 -1.15
C LEU A 142 4.02 -10.93 -1.44
N ALA A 143 3.85 -9.75 -0.83
CA ALA A 143 4.78 -8.64 -1.03
C ALA A 143 6.19 -8.98 -0.53
N ARG A 144 6.31 -9.67 0.62
CA ARG A 144 7.60 -10.16 1.15
C ARG A 144 8.23 -11.20 0.23
N GLU A 145 7.43 -12.11 -0.32
CA GLU A 145 7.88 -13.12 -1.28
C GLU A 145 8.44 -12.46 -2.54
N VAL A 146 7.69 -11.54 -3.15
CA VAL A 146 8.14 -10.78 -4.34
C VAL A 146 9.43 -10.01 -4.08
N ALA A 147 9.54 -9.36 -2.91
CA ALA A 147 10.75 -8.62 -2.55
C ALA A 147 11.96 -9.55 -2.37
N THR A 148 11.77 -10.71 -1.74
CA THR A 148 12.84 -11.69 -1.51
C THR A 148 13.32 -12.32 -2.82
N GLU A 149 12.39 -12.62 -3.73
CA GLU A 149 12.72 -13.13 -5.06
C GLU A 149 13.55 -12.12 -5.86
N ALA A 150 13.25 -10.82 -5.75
CA ALA A 150 14.00 -9.78 -6.43
C ALA A 150 15.43 -9.58 -5.89
N GLU A 151 15.68 -9.85 -4.60
CA GLU A 151 17.02 -9.77 -3.99
C GLU A 151 17.89 -11.02 -4.28
N GLY A 152 17.26 -12.14 -4.62
CA GLY A 152 17.92 -13.42 -4.91
C GLY A 152 18.27 -13.68 -6.38
N VAL A 153 18.01 -12.72 -7.27
CA VAL A 153 18.34 -12.71 -8.70
C VAL A 153 19.51 -11.78 -8.97
#